data_AF-A0A256YY90-F1
#
_entry.id   AF-A0A256YY90-F1
#
_cell.length_a   1.000
_cell.length_b   1.000
_cell.length_c   1.000
_cell.angle_alpha   90.00
_cell.angle_beta   90.00
_cell.angle_gamma   90.00
#
_symmetry.space_group_name_H-M   'P 1'
#
loop_
_entity.id
_entity.type
_entity.pdbx_description
1 polymer ?
#
loop_
_entity_poly.entity_id
_entity_poly.type
_entity_poly.pdbx_seq_one_letter_code
_entity_poly.pdbx_strand_id
1 'polypeptide(L)'
;MRVRVCVPVRAKTVSGLVPLIERAEASGADIVEVRLDYLDQLDRIYEIPEYASVPLIATNRQYEQGGFRSQDEEVRLRTLIEAAEAGFHYVDVELTAKGVGSIVSRLRDAGAKPIVSYHDFTRTPGMAEMEDIVEREIAVGAEVCKLVTTAKETREEDSPGF
;
A
#
# COMPACT_ATOMS: atom_id res chain seq x y z
N MET A 1 -15.25 5.28 -15.19
CA MET A 1 -14.05 5.06 -14.35
C MET A 1 -13.16 4.06 -15.08
N ARG A 2 -11.85 4.34 -15.24
CA ARG A 2 -10.90 3.39 -15.83
C ARG A 2 -10.13 2.72 -14.69
N VAL A 3 -10.19 1.39 -14.61
CA VAL A 3 -9.37 0.61 -13.66
C VAL A 3 -7.91 0.76 -14.05
N ARG A 4 -7.05 0.96 -13.05
CA ARG A 4 -5.59 1.02 -13.20
C ARG A 4 -4.96 -0.29 -12.76
N VAL A 5 -3.95 -0.76 -13.48
CA VAL A 5 -3.18 -1.95 -13.13
C VAL A 5 -1.96 -1.52 -12.32
N CYS A 6 -1.88 -2.00 -11.08
CA CYS A 6 -0.71 -1.82 -10.23
C CYS A 6 0.14 -3.08 -10.19
N VAL A 7 1.45 -2.96 -10.39
CA VAL A 7 2.38 -4.09 -10.33
C VAL A 7 3.26 -3.98 -9.09
N PRO A 8 3.23 -4.96 -8.17
CA PRO A 8 4.11 -4.96 -7.01
C PRO A 8 5.52 -5.44 -7.37
N VAL A 9 6.53 -4.67 -6.96
CA VAL A 9 7.95 -4.99 -7.11
C VAL A 9 8.59 -5.25 -5.76
N ARG A 10 9.47 -6.25 -5.72
CA ARG A 10 10.10 -6.76 -4.49
C ARG A 10 11.56 -7.07 -4.80
N ALA A 11 12.47 -6.42 -4.09
CA ALA A 11 13.90 -6.71 -4.14
C ALA A 11 14.53 -6.46 -2.76
N LYS A 12 15.73 -7.00 -2.55
CA LYS A 12 16.51 -6.79 -1.32
C LYS A 12 17.26 -5.46 -1.30
N THR A 13 17.48 -4.85 -2.46
CA THR A 13 18.24 -3.60 -2.61
C THR A 13 17.53 -2.65 -3.57
N VAL A 14 17.78 -1.35 -3.42
CA VAL A 14 17.27 -0.32 -4.37
C VAL A 14 17.74 -0.59 -5.80
N SER A 15 19.01 -0.95 -5.98
CA SER A 15 19.54 -1.34 -7.30
C SER A 15 18.81 -2.54 -7.92
N GLY A 16 18.29 -3.46 -7.09
CA GLY A 16 17.49 -4.59 -7.55
C GLY A 16 16.05 -4.22 -7.91
N LEU A 17 15.52 -3.08 -7.41
CA LEU A 17 14.19 -2.59 -7.77
C LEU A 17 14.16 -1.98 -9.18
N VAL A 18 15.21 -1.27 -9.59
CA VAL A 18 15.28 -0.56 -10.88
C VAL A 18 14.85 -1.43 -12.07
N PRO A 19 15.47 -2.60 -12.34
CA PRO A 19 15.06 -3.43 -13.48
C PRO A 19 13.64 -4.02 -13.34
N LEU A 20 13.11 -4.12 -12.11
CA LEU A 20 11.74 -4.58 -11.89
C LEU A 20 10.71 -3.48 -12.19
N ILE A 21 11.02 -2.24 -11.82
CA ILE A 21 10.22 -1.05 -12.16
C ILE A 21 10.17 -0.90 -13.68
N GLU A 22 11.32 -0.86 -14.34
CA GLU A 22 11.42 -0.75 -15.81
C GLU A 22 10.62 -1.84 -16.52
N ARG A 23 10.72 -3.10 -16.04
CA ARG A 23 9.97 -4.22 -16.61
C ARG A 23 8.47 -4.08 -16.39
N ALA A 24 8.04 -3.59 -15.23
CA ALA A 24 6.63 -3.36 -14.94
C ALA A 24 6.05 -2.29 -15.89
N GLU A 25 6.77 -1.18 -16.07
CA GLU A 25 6.39 -0.10 -16.98
C GLU A 25 6.34 -0.57 -18.44
N ALA A 26 7.37 -1.29 -18.90
CA ALA A 26 7.41 -1.86 -20.24
C ALA A 26 6.27 -2.87 -20.50
N SER A 27 5.71 -3.47 -19.43
CA SER A 27 4.56 -4.37 -19.50
C SER A 27 3.21 -3.63 -19.43
N GLY A 28 3.22 -2.30 -19.34
CA GLY A 28 2.01 -1.46 -19.32
C GLY A 28 1.40 -1.23 -17.94
N ALA A 29 2.19 -1.32 -16.86
CA ALA A 29 1.72 -0.95 -15.53
C ALA A 29 1.30 0.53 -15.49
N ASP A 30 0.12 0.83 -14.93
CA ASP A 30 -0.33 2.21 -14.71
C ASP A 30 0.29 2.79 -13.42
N ILE A 31 0.69 1.93 -12.48
CA ILE A 31 1.24 2.24 -11.17
C ILE A 31 2.20 1.12 -10.75
N VAL A 32 3.26 1.43 -10.02
CA VAL A 32 4.13 0.41 -9.40
C VAL A 32 4.07 0.50 -7.87
N GLU A 33 3.83 -0.63 -7.21
CA GLU A 33 3.90 -0.74 -5.74
C GLU A 33 5.29 -1.24 -5.33
N VAL A 34 6.04 -0.42 -4.61
CA VAL A 34 7.34 -0.79 -4.06
C VAL A 34 7.15 -1.34 -2.65
N ARG A 35 7.46 -2.62 -2.47
CA ARG A 35 7.39 -3.30 -1.17
C ARG A 35 8.68 -3.09 -0.37
N LEU A 36 8.70 -2.03 0.43
CA LEU A 36 9.85 -1.60 1.25
C LEU A 36 10.22 -2.63 2.33
N ASP A 37 9.27 -3.42 2.80
CA ASP A 37 9.50 -4.48 3.78
C ASP A 37 10.42 -5.61 3.27
N TYR A 38 10.69 -5.66 1.95
CA TYR A 38 11.67 -6.59 1.36
C TYR A 38 13.10 -6.03 1.28
N LEU A 39 13.30 -4.72 1.42
CA LEU A 39 14.62 -4.09 1.29
C LEU A 39 15.45 -4.34 2.55
N ASP A 40 16.69 -4.80 2.41
CA ASP A 40 17.59 -5.01 3.55
C ASP A 40 18.04 -3.68 4.18
N GLN A 41 18.11 -2.62 3.36
CA GLN A 41 18.47 -1.26 3.78
C GLN A 41 17.50 -0.24 3.17
N LEU A 42 17.12 0.75 3.98
CA LEU A 42 16.10 1.77 3.65
C LEU A 42 16.72 3.17 3.47
N ASP A 43 18.04 3.29 3.59
CA ASP A 43 18.79 4.54 3.54
C ASP A 43 18.81 5.20 2.15
N ARG A 44 18.45 4.48 1.09
CA ARG A 44 18.45 4.95 -0.30
C ARG A 44 17.05 5.04 -0.93
N ILE A 45 15.99 5.06 -0.12
CA ILE A 45 14.60 5.13 -0.62
C ILE A 45 14.37 6.38 -1.47
N TYR A 46 15.04 7.49 -1.14
CA TYR A 46 14.91 8.77 -1.86
C TYR A 46 15.30 8.71 -3.34
N GLU A 47 16.10 7.71 -3.74
CA GLU A 47 16.50 7.54 -5.14
C GLU A 47 15.42 6.83 -5.98
N ILE A 48 14.51 6.08 -5.34
CA ILE A 48 13.57 5.19 -6.04
C ILE A 48 12.67 5.95 -7.03
N PRO A 49 12.09 7.12 -6.69
CA PRO A 49 11.23 7.85 -7.62
C PRO A 49 11.92 8.32 -8.89
N GLU A 50 13.26 8.47 -8.90
CA GLU A 50 14.02 8.87 -10.09
C GLU A 50 14.04 7.80 -11.19
N TYR A 51 13.74 6.54 -10.84
CA TYR A 51 13.76 5.40 -11.76
C TYR A 51 12.39 5.06 -12.36
N ALA A 52 11.34 5.79 -11.99
CA ALA A 52 9.98 5.49 -12.43
C ALA A 52 9.41 6.63 -13.30
N SER A 53 8.75 6.25 -14.39
CA SER A 53 7.95 7.15 -15.23
C SER A 53 6.47 7.12 -14.89
N VAL A 54 6.00 6.10 -14.16
CA VAL A 54 4.63 5.97 -13.66
C VAL A 54 4.54 6.28 -12.16
N PRO A 55 3.36 6.63 -11.61
CA PRO A 55 3.19 6.85 -10.19
C PRO A 55 3.62 5.64 -9.34
N LEU A 56 4.26 5.91 -8.21
CA LEU A 56 4.68 4.89 -7.24
C LEU A 56 3.79 4.86 -6.00
N ILE A 57 3.58 3.65 -5.46
CA ILE A 57 3.05 3.40 -4.12
C ILE A 57 4.20 2.89 -3.24
N ALA A 58 4.47 3.55 -2.12
CA ALA A 58 5.32 2.99 -1.08
C ALA A 58 4.48 2.13 -0.14
N THR A 59 4.85 0.87 0.01
CA THR A 59 4.19 -0.06 0.94
C THR A 59 5.25 -0.67 1.85
N ASN A 60 5.17 -0.39 3.16
CA ASN A 60 5.97 -1.04 4.17
C ASN A 60 5.06 -1.87 5.08
N ARG A 61 4.68 -3.05 4.58
CA ARG A 61 3.53 -3.84 5.09
C ARG A 61 3.76 -4.34 6.52
N GLN A 62 2.75 -4.19 7.40
CA GLN A 62 2.76 -4.84 8.72
C GLN A 62 2.87 -6.37 8.60
N TYR A 63 3.66 -7.01 9.46
CA TYR A 63 3.89 -8.47 9.40
C TYR A 63 2.60 -9.27 9.61
N GLU A 64 1.76 -8.83 10.54
CA GLU A 64 0.45 -9.40 10.86
C GLU A 64 -0.53 -9.30 9.69
N GLN A 65 -0.27 -8.39 8.75
CA GLN A 65 -1.02 -8.21 7.50
C GLN A 65 -0.21 -8.69 6.27
N GLY A 66 0.60 -9.74 6.41
CA GLY A 66 1.29 -10.37 5.27
C GLY A 66 2.54 -9.63 4.80
N GLY A 67 3.13 -8.81 5.67
CA GLY A 67 4.46 -8.25 5.48
C GLY A 67 5.54 -9.33 5.44
N PHE A 68 6.66 -9.05 4.78
CA PHE A 68 7.73 -10.03 4.59
C PHE A 68 8.46 -10.37 5.89
N ARG A 69 8.58 -9.40 6.80
CA ARG A 69 9.30 -9.55 8.07
C ARG A 69 8.70 -8.67 9.16
N SER A 70 8.94 -9.05 10.41
CA SER A 70 8.66 -8.21 11.57
C SER A 70 9.62 -7.00 11.60
N GLN A 71 9.09 -5.85 12.01
CA GLN A 71 9.78 -4.57 12.04
C GLN A 71 9.32 -3.80 13.27
N ASP A 72 10.18 -2.91 13.78
CA ASP A 72 9.74 -1.94 14.77
C ASP A 72 8.70 -0.98 14.14
N GLU A 73 7.57 -0.80 14.80
CA GLU A 73 6.45 -0.03 14.24
C GLU A 73 6.79 1.45 14.08
N GLU A 74 7.56 2.04 15.00
CA GLU A 74 7.94 3.45 14.90
C GLU A 74 8.90 3.67 13.74
N VAL A 75 9.87 2.76 13.56
CA VAL A 75 10.77 2.75 12.40
C VAL A 75 9.98 2.56 11.10
N ARG A 76 9.05 1.61 11.06
CA ARG A 76 8.23 1.31 9.87
C ARG A 76 7.42 2.52 9.43
N LEU A 77 6.73 3.18 10.37
CA LEU A 77 5.93 4.37 10.11
C LEU A 77 6.79 5.57 9.70
N ARG A 78 7.97 5.74 10.32
CA ARG A 78 8.94 6.78 9.90
C ARG A 78 9.36 6.56 8.45
N THR A 79 9.67 5.32 8.06
CA THR A 79 10.04 4.98 6.67
C THR A 79 8.91 5.31 5.68
N LEU A 80 7.64 5.12 6.05
CA LEU A 80 6.52 5.52 5.19
C LEU A 80 6.47 7.03 4.96
N ILE A 81 6.79 7.81 5.99
CA ILE A 81 6.85 9.28 5.89
C ILE A 81 8.07 9.72 5.07
N GLU A 82 9.24 9.11 5.29
CA GLU A 82 10.44 9.35 4.48
C GLU A 82 10.18 9.03 2.99
N ALA A 83 9.40 7.98 2.69
CA ALA A 83 8.99 7.67 1.33
C ALA A 83 8.04 8.73 0.73
N ALA A 84 7.12 9.28 1.52
CA ALA A 84 6.30 10.41 1.08
C ALA A 84 7.18 11.62 0.72
N GLU A 85 8.10 12.00 1.62
CA GLU A 85 9.03 13.11 1.43
C GLU A 85 9.98 12.91 0.23
N ALA A 86 10.31 11.65 -0.08
CA ALA A 86 11.09 11.27 -1.25
C ALA A 86 10.37 11.46 -2.60
N GLY A 87 9.05 11.69 -2.60
CA GLY A 87 8.26 11.89 -3.82
C GLY A 87 7.47 10.66 -4.30
N PHE A 88 7.24 9.67 -3.43
CA PHE A 88 6.24 8.64 -3.72
C PHE A 88 4.85 9.28 -3.82
N HIS A 89 4.12 8.94 -4.90
CA HIS A 89 2.82 9.56 -5.17
C HIS A 89 1.74 9.09 -4.20
N TYR A 90 1.84 7.82 -3.78
CA TYR A 90 0.96 7.21 -2.81
C TYR A 90 1.79 6.50 -1.74
N VAL A 91 1.21 6.40 -0.54
CA VAL A 91 1.80 5.63 0.56
C VAL A 91 0.69 4.79 1.19
N ASP A 92 0.91 3.48 1.28
CA ASP A 92 0.01 2.52 1.90
C ASP A 92 0.36 2.35 3.39
N VAL A 93 -0.59 2.68 4.25
CA VAL A 93 -0.53 2.47 5.71
C VAL A 93 -1.75 1.70 6.17
N GLU A 94 -1.55 0.73 7.05
CA GLU A 94 -2.64 -0.10 7.55
C GLU A 94 -3.55 0.69 8.50
N LEU A 95 -4.85 0.43 8.44
CA LEU A 95 -5.85 0.97 9.38
C LEU A 95 -5.51 0.62 10.85
N THR A 96 -4.82 -0.50 11.07
CA THR A 96 -4.36 -0.97 12.39
C THR A 96 -3.10 -0.29 12.88
N ALA A 97 -2.47 0.58 12.08
CA ALA A 97 -1.29 1.32 12.49
C ALA A 97 -1.57 2.20 13.72
N LYS A 98 -0.62 2.20 14.66
CA LYS A 98 -0.75 3.02 15.88
C LYS A 98 -0.79 4.50 15.51
N GLY A 99 -1.88 5.17 15.85
CA GLY A 99 -2.06 6.59 15.55
C GLY A 99 -2.26 6.89 14.06
N VAL A 100 -2.87 5.95 13.31
CA VAL A 100 -3.06 6.04 11.85
C VAL A 100 -3.56 7.41 11.36
N GLY A 101 -4.52 8.05 12.03
CA GLY A 101 -5.00 9.38 11.62
C GLY A 101 -3.92 10.47 11.62
N SER A 102 -3.01 10.44 12.60
CA SER A 102 -1.85 11.35 12.63
C SER A 102 -0.86 11.02 11.51
N ILE A 103 -0.61 9.73 11.25
CA ILE A 103 0.25 9.29 10.15
C ILE A 103 -0.34 9.72 8.79
N VAL A 104 -1.63 9.51 8.56
CA VAL A 104 -2.32 9.93 7.33
C VAL A 104 -2.19 11.44 7.10
N SER A 105 -2.36 12.26 8.15
CA SER A 105 -2.12 13.70 8.06
C SER A 105 -0.68 14.01 7.63
N ARG A 106 0.31 13.39 8.30
CA ARG A 106 1.74 13.61 8.00
C ARG A 106 2.12 13.18 6.58
N LEU A 107 1.56 12.08 6.08
CA LEU A 107 1.77 11.62 4.71
C LEU A 107 1.23 12.64 3.69
N ARG A 108 0.07 13.23 3.97
CA ARG A 108 -0.52 14.28 3.15
C ARG A 108 0.29 15.56 3.19
N ASP A 109 0.74 15.98 4.37
CA ASP A 109 1.60 17.16 4.56
C ASP A 109 2.96 16.99 3.84
N ALA A 110 3.48 15.77 3.77
CA ALA A 110 4.67 15.41 2.99
C ALA A 110 4.43 15.31 1.47
N GLY A 111 3.19 15.50 1.00
CA GLY A 111 2.84 15.56 -0.42
C GLY A 111 2.37 14.25 -1.05
N ALA A 112 2.28 13.16 -0.29
CA ALA A 112 1.79 11.87 -0.78
C ALA A 112 0.27 11.72 -0.59
N LYS A 113 -0.33 10.83 -1.38
CA LYS A 113 -1.74 10.43 -1.27
C LYS A 113 -1.86 9.18 -0.38
N PRO A 114 -2.46 9.26 0.82
CA PRO A 114 -2.54 8.12 1.72
C PRO A 114 -3.52 7.07 1.20
N ILE A 115 -3.05 5.84 1.02
CA ILE A 115 -3.87 4.65 0.91
C ILE A 115 -3.99 4.09 2.33
N VAL A 116 -5.21 3.95 2.84
CA VAL A 116 -5.42 3.26 4.13
C VAL A 116 -5.95 1.88 3.81
N SER A 117 -5.30 0.86 4.35
CA SER A 117 -5.58 -0.53 3.99
C SER A 117 -5.85 -1.45 5.15
N TYR A 118 -6.60 -2.51 4.88
CA TYR A 118 -6.84 -3.61 5.81
C TYR A 118 -6.84 -4.95 5.06
N HIS A 119 -6.17 -5.95 5.63
CA HIS A 119 -6.03 -7.27 5.05
C HIS A 119 -6.54 -8.35 6.00
N ASP A 120 -7.50 -9.17 5.55
CA ASP A 120 -7.91 -10.42 6.20
C ASP A 120 -7.49 -11.62 5.34
N PHE A 121 -6.35 -12.23 5.71
CA PHE A 121 -5.83 -13.43 5.03
C PHE A 121 -6.51 -14.73 5.49
N THR A 122 -7.49 -14.64 6.39
CA THR A 122 -8.14 -15.81 6.98
C THR A 122 -9.55 -16.02 6.45
N ARG A 123 -10.26 -14.97 6.02
CA ARG A 123 -11.64 -15.05 5.53
C ARG A 123 -12.03 -13.82 4.72
N THR A 124 -13.27 -13.85 4.23
CA THR A 124 -14.00 -12.65 3.82
C THR A 124 -15.01 -12.31 4.92
N PRO A 125 -14.90 -11.13 5.56
CA PRO A 125 -15.89 -10.66 6.51
C PRO A 125 -17.31 -10.53 5.91
N GLY A 126 -18.32 -10.46 6.78
CA GLY A 126 -19.68 -10.14 6.32
C GLY A 126 -19.77 -8.71 5.81
N MET A 127 -20.76 -8.41 4.96
CA MET A 127 -20.90 -7.09 4.31
C MET A 127 -20.84 -5.92 5.31
N ALA A 128 -21.62 -5.98 6.39
CA ALA A 128 -21.64 -4.92 7.42
C ALA A 128 -20.27 -4.71 8.10
N GLU A 129 -19.46 -5.77 8.27
CA GLU A 129 -18.12 -5.65 8.82
C GLU A 129 -17.15 -5.03 7.81
N MET A 130 -17.30 -5.36 6.52
CA MET A 130 -16.51 -4.73 5.45
C MET A 130 -16.86 -3.25 5.28
N GLU A 131 -18.14 -2.90 5.36
CA GLU A 131 -18.61 -1.50 5.35
C GLU A 131 -18.03 -0.72 6.53
N ASP A 132 -18.08 -1.25 7.76
CA ASP A 132 -17.46 -0.62 8.94
C ASP A 132 -15.94 -0.42 8.77
N ILE A 133 -15.24 -1.40 8.20
CA ILE A 133 -13.80 -1.24 7.92
C ILE A 133 -13.56 -0.07 6.97
N VAL A 134 -14.28 0.00 5.85
CA VAL A 134 -14.12 1.07 4.86
C VAL A 134 -14.54 2.43 5.44
N GLU A 135 -15.61 2.50 6.23
CA GLU A 135 -16.01 3.73 6.92
C GLU A 135 -14.92 4.24 7.86
N ARG A 136 -14.23 3.33 8.57
CA ARG A 136 -13.08 3.69 9.41
C ARG A 136 -11.89 4.16 8.60
N GLU A 137 -11.61 3.57 7.43
CA GLU A 137 -10.57 4.07 6.50
C GLU A 137 -10.89 5.50 6.03
N ILE A 138 -12.14 5.78 5.67
CA ILE A 138 -12.61 7.12 5.31
C ILE A 138 -12.44 8.09 6.49
N ALA A 139 -12.87 7.69 7.69
CA ALA A 139 -12.86 8.53 8.88
C ALA A 139 -11.46 9.00 9.29
N VAL A 140 -10.42 8.19 8.99
CA VAL A 140 -9.01 8.56 9.27
C VAL A 140 -8.37 9.36 8.13
N GLY A 141 -9.09 9.65 7.05
CA GLY A 141 -8.68 10.57 5.99
C GLY A 141 -8.01 9.91 4.78
N ALA A 142 -8.31 8.64 4.51
CA ALA A 142 -7.82 7.93 3.32
C ALA A 142 -8.13 8.69 2.02
N GLU A 143 -7.15 8.79 1.12
CA GLU A 143 -7.40 9.17 -0.27
C GLU A 143 -7.99 7.97 -1.04
N VAL A 144 -7.51 6.77 -0.72
CA VAL A 144 -8.00 5.50 -1.25
C VAL A 144 -8.17 4.51 -0.10
N CYS A 145 -9.36 3.96 0.03
CA CYS A 145 -9.68 2.85 0.92
C CYS A 145 -9.31 1.52 0.24
N LYS A 146 -8.68 0.59 0.96
CA LYS A 146 -8.17 -0.67 0.40
C LYS A 146 -8.44 -1.83 1.37
N LEU A 147 -9.52 -2.55 1.09
CA LEU A 147 -9.86 -3.79 1.77
C LEU A 147 -9.43 -5.01 0.93
N VAL A 148 -8.64 -5.90 1.51
CA VAL A 148 -8.22 -7.16 0.90
C VAL A 148 -8.68 -8.32 1.77
N THR A 149 -9.42 -9.26 1.21
CA THR A 149 -9.97 -10.41 1.93
C THR A 149 -9.64 -11.73 1.23
N THR A 150 -9.89 -12.84 1.92
CA THR A 150 -9.65 -14.18 1.37
C THR A 150 -10.96 -14.88 1.05
N ALA A 151 -11.18 -15.19 -0.23
CA ALA A 151 -12.28 -16.05 -0.65
C ALA A 151 -11.95 -17.52 -0.31
N LYS A 152 -12.78 -18.15 0.51
CA LYS A 152 -12.66 -19.59 0.85
C LYS A 152 -13.62 -20.47 0.06
N GLU A 153 -14.68 -19.88 -0.45
CA GLU A 153 -15.74 -20.55 -1.19
C GLU A 153 -16.16 -19.60 -2.32
N THR A 154 -16.43 -20.14 -3.50
CA THR A 154 -17.11 -19.40 -4.55
C THR A 154 -18.59 -19.39 -4.22
N ARG A 155 -19.15 -18.21 -3.96
CA ARG A 155 -20.59 -18.00 -3.98
C ARG A 155 -20.89 -17.21 -5.25
N GLU A 156 -21.92 -17.61 -5.99
CA GLU A 156 -22.43 -16.74 -7.05
C GLU A 156 -22.80 -15.41 -6.40
N GLU A 157 -22.31 -14.29 -6.95
CA GLU A 157 -22.83 -12.99 -6.55
C GLU A 157 -24.31 -13.01 -6.90
N ASP A 158 -25.18 -12.97 -5.87
CA ASP A 158 -26.58 -12.63 -6.05
C ASP A 158 -26.59 -11.26 -6.72
N SER A 159 -26.74 -11.25 -8.04
CA SER A 159 -26.88 -10.03 -8.81
C SER A 159 -28.06 -9.27 -8.18
N PRO A 160 -27.87 -8.08 -7.59
CA PRO A 160 -29.02 -7.28 -7.26
C PRO A 160 -29.62 -6.91 -8.61
N GLY A 161 -30.79 -7.47 -8.89
CA GLY A 161 -31.62 -7.04 -10.01
C GLY A 161 -31.78 -5.53 -9.91
N PHE A 162 -31.09 -4.81 -10.79
CA PHE A 162 -31.42 -3.44 -11.16
C PHE A 162 -32.41 -3.48 -12.32
#